data_AF-A0AA88XNK3-F1
#
_entry.id   AF-A0AA88XNK3-F1
#
_cell.length_a   1.000
_cell.length_b   1.000
_cell.length_c   1.000
_cell.angle_alpha   90.00
_cell.angle_beta   90.00
_cell.angle_gamma   90.00
#
_symmetry.space_group_name_H-M   'P 1'
#
loop_
_entity.id
_entity.type
_entity.pdbx_description
1 polymer ?
#
loop_
_entity_poly.entity_id
_entity_poly.type
_entity_poly.pdbx_seq_one_letter_code
_entity_poly.pdbx_strand_id
1 'polypeptide(L)'
;MSYIYNSGPHRPLWPVYGEYLYLPPQRWVHSLEPYALVTYKCKLMMDKIDLDTAVDFIRTTALRAPERRVWRDGDYSFGILEEARTVPGSDQKDDVICPTYHPQFTGPGTQ
;
A
#
# COMPACT_ATOMS: atom_id res chain seq x y z
N MET A 1 -25.48 -16.37 -40.37
CA MET A 1 -24.38 -16.94 -39.57
C MET A 1 -23.36 -15.84 -39.29
N SER A 2 -23.30 -15.34 -38.05
CA SER A 2 -22.32 -14.32 -37.63
C SER A 2 -21.27 -15.00 -36.75
N TYR A 3 -20.03 -15.05 -37.21
CA TYR A 3 -18.89 -15.45 -36.37
C TYR A 3 -18.28 -14.17 -35.80
N ILE A 4 -18.61 -13.83 -34.56
CA ILE A 4 -17.85 -12.83 -33.80
C ILE A 4 -16.76 -13.59 -33.03
N TYR A 5 -15.51 -13.33 -33.41
CA TYR A 5 -14.31 -13.91 -32.80
C TYR A 5 -14.09 -13.27 -31.42
N ASN A 6 -14.34 -14.02 -30.34
CA ASN A 6 -14.22 -13.57 -28.95
C ASN A 6 -12.78 -13.41 -28.43
N SER A 7 -11.81 -13.04 -29.28
CA SER A 7 -10.42 -12.87 -28.85
C SER A 7 -9.87 -11.55 -29.35
N GLY A 8 -10.12 -10.46 -28.62
CA GLY A 8 -9.42 -9.21 -28.81
C GLY A 8 -7.94 -9.33 -28.41
N PRO A 9 -7.01 -8.59 -29.05
CA PRO A 9 -5.58 -8.67 -28.74
C PRO A 9 -5.29 -8.21 -27.31
N HIS A 10 -4.56 -9.02 -26.56
CA HIS A 10 -4.03 -8.68 -25.23
C HIS A 10 -3.16 -7.41 -25.35
N ARG A 11 -3.59 -6.27 -24.79
CA ARG A 11 -2.92 -4.99 -24.99
C ARG A 11 -2.05 -4.60 -23.78
N PRO A 12 -0.71 -4.49 -23.93
CA PRO A 12 0.25 -4.41 -22.81
C PRO A 12 0.54 -2.99 -22.27
N LEU A 13 -0.32 -2.01 -22.54
CA LEU A 13 -0.02 -0.60 -22.23
C LEU A 13 -0.88 -0.08 -21.08
N TRP A 14 -0.20 0.36 -20.03
CA TRP A 14 -0.78 1.06 -18.89
C TRP A 14 -1.38 2.41 -19.32
N PRO A 15 -2.45 2.90 -18.65
CA PRO A 15 -2.92 4.27 -18.82
C PRO A 15 -1.81 5.28 -18.50
N VAL A 16 -1.80 6.40 -19.21
CA VAL A 16 -0.98 7.57 -18.84
C VAL A 16 -1.58 8.18 -17.58
N TYR A 17 -0.76 8.66 -16.64
CA TYR A 17 -1.26 9.34 -15.45
C TYR A 17 -1.98 10.65 -15.80
N GLY A 18 -3.22 10.83 -15.32
CA GLY A 18 -4.01 12.05 -15.56
C GLY A 18 -5.49 11.89 -15.19
N GLU A 19 -6.24 12.99 -15.28
CA GLU A 19 -7.70 13.00 -15.11
C GLU A 19 -8.39 12.61 -16.43
N TYR A 20 -9.41 11.76 -16.35
CA TYR A 20 -10.16 11.28 -17.49
C TYR A 20 -11.65 11.59 -17.34
N LEU A 21 -12.21 12.24 -18.36
CA LEU A 21 -13.66 12.52 -18.45
C LEU A 21 -14.48 11.22 -18.60
N TYR A 22 -13.89 10.19 -19.22
CA TYR A 22 -14.56 8.92 -19.49
C TYR A 22 -13.54 7.79 -19.60
N LEU A 23 -13.81 6.68 -18.90
CA LEU A 23 -13.04 5.44 -18.98
C LEU A 23 -14.01 4.29 -19.33
N PRO A 24 -13.68 3.40 -20.28
CA PRO A 24 -14.55 2.27 -20.64
C PRO A 24 -14.67 1.24 -19.51
N PRO A 25 -15.83 0.54 -19.33
CA PRO A 25 -16.10 -0.36 -18.19
C PRO A 25 -15.06 -1.46 -17.96
N GLN A 26 -14.52 -2.04 -19.04
CA GLN A 26 -13.48 -3.08 -18.97
C GLN A 26 -12.15 -2.57 -18.37
N ARG A 27 -11.93 -1.24 -18.30
CA ARG A 27 -10.72 -0.58 -17.81
C ARG A 27 -10.78 -0.24 -16.31
N TRP A 28 -11.97 -0.29 -15.71
CA TRP A 28 -12.25 0.17 -14.35
C TRP A 28 -11.49 -0.64 -13.31
N VAL A 29 -11.58 -1.98 -13.36
CA VAL A 29 -11.05 -2.82 -12.27
C VAL A 29 -9.52 -2.83 -12.26
N HIS A 30 -8.88 -2.98 -13.42
CA HIS A 30 -7.41 -3.15 -13.50
C HIS A 30 -6.60 -1.86 -13.34
N SER A 31 -7.21 -0.69 -13.55
CA SER A 31 -6.52 0.62 -13.42
C SER A 31 -6.76 1.26 -12.05
N LEU A 32 -7.80 0.83 -11.32
CA LEU A 32 -8.16 1.35 -10.00
C LEU A 32 -7.58 0.52 -8.85
N GLU A 33 -7.04 -0.68 -9.13
CA GLU A 33 -6.61 -1.64 -8.10
C GLU A 33 -5.22 -2.22 -8.42
N PRO A 34 -4.14 -1.49 -8.08
CA PRO A 34 -3.44 -2.05 -6.93
C PRO A 34 -2.95 -1.00 -5.94
N TYR A 35 -3.35 -1.17 -4.69
CA TYR A 35 -2.56 -0.66 -3.57
C TYR A 35 -1.27 -1.46 -3.50
N ALA A 36 -0.15 -0.78 -3.31
CA ALA A 36 1.13 -1.42 -3.12
C ALA A 36 1.82 -0.87 -1.88
N LEU A 37 2.14 -1.77 -0.95
CA LEU A 37 3.06 -1.48 0.15
C LEU A 37 4.45 -1.93 -0.26
N VAL A 38 5.43 -1.04 -0.11
CA VAL A 38 6.81 -1.28 -0.50
C VAL A 38 7.69 -1.10 0.72
N THR A 39 8.53 -2.09 0.98
CA THR A 39 9.57 -2.06 2.01
C THR A 39 10.88 -2.54 1.43
N TYR A 40 11.95 -2.53 2.22
CA TYR A 40 13.26 -2.92 1.74
C TYR A 40 13.25 -4.37 1.20
N LYS A 41 13.47 -4.50 -0.11
CA LYS A 41 13.45 -5.76 -0.89
C LYS A 41 12.10 -6.50 -0.94
N CYS A 42 11.01 -5.91 -0.45
CA CYS A 42 9.70 -6.56 -0.44
C CYS A 42 8.62 -5.61 -0.97
N LYS A 43 7.60 -6.19 -1.59
CA LYS A 43 6.39 -5.47 -1.98
C LYS A 43 5.18 -6.37 -1.78
N LEU A 44 4.09 -5.78 -1.30
CA LEU A 44 2.77 -6.40 -1.20
C LEU A 44 1.84 -5.63 -2.13
N MET A 45 1.23 -6.33 -3.09
CA MET A 45 0.25 -5.75 -4.01
C MET A 45 -1.13 -6.29 -3.65
N MET A 46 -2.13 -5.42 -3.57
CA MET A 46 -3.48 -5.77 -3.13
C MET A 46 -4.49 -5.06 -4.02
N ASP A 47 -5.58 -5.76 -4.36
CA ASP A 47 -6.72 -5.19 -5.07
C ASP A 47 -7.56 -4.32 -4.12
N LYS A 48 -7.85 -4.82 -2.93
CA LYS A 48 -8.51 -4.11 -1.83
C LYS A 48 -7.60 -4.00 -0.62
N ILE A 49 -7.70 -2.88 0.08
CA ILE A 49 -6.92 -2.67 1.31
C ILE A 49 -7.49 -3.54 2.43
N ASP A 50 -6.77 -4.61 2.77
CA ASP A 50 -6.99 -5.37 4.00
C ASP A 50 -5.95 -4.91 5.03
N LEU A 51 -6.45 -4.29 6.11
CA LEU A 51 -5.61 -3.70 7.14
C LEU A 51 -4.85 -4.76 7.95
N ASP A 52 -5.43 -5.94 8.15
CA ASP A 52 -4.76 -7.01 8.90
C ASP A 52 -3.53 -7.49 8.12
N THR A 53 -3.70 -7.85 6.84
CA THR A 53 -2.58 -8.24 5.96
C THR A 53 -1.56 -7.11 5.78
N ALA A 54 -2.01 -5.86 5.65
CA ALA A 54 -1.13 -4.70 5.51
C ALA A 54 -0.26 -4.48 6.76
N VAL A 55 -0.87 -4.53 7.95
CA VAL A 55 -0.15 -4.33 9.21
C VAL A 55 0.80 -5.49 9.48
N ASP A 56 0.39 -6.73 9.19
CA ASP A 56 1.26 -7.89 9.32
C ASP A 56 2.46 -7.81 8.35
N PHE A 57 2.24 -7.34 7.13
CA PHE A 57 3.32 -7.08 6.19
C PHE A 57 4.29 -6.01 6.70
N ILE A 58 3.78 -4.91 7.25
CA ILE A 58 4.61 -3.83 7.79
C ILE A 58 5.43 -4.33 8.99
N ARG A 59 4.78 -4.99 9.95
CA ARG A 59 5.43 -5.57 11.14
C ARG A 59 6.54 -6.56 10.78
N THR A 60 6.35 -7.35 9.71
CA THR A 60 7.31 -8.37 9.31
C THR A 60 8.45 -7.84 8.42
N THR A 61 8.25 -6.73 7.71
CA THR A 61 9.20 -6.27 6.66
C THR A 61 9.88 -4.92 6.90
N ALA A 62 9.35 -4.04 7.76
CA ALA A 62 9.86 -2.68 7.93
C ALA A 62 11.34 -2.58 8.36
N LEU A 63 11.79 -3.37 9.35
CA LEU A 63 13.15 -3.29 9.90
C LEU A 63 14.17 -4.22 9.23
N ARG A 64 13.99 -4.56 7.95
CA ARG A 64 14.92 -5.43 7.21
C ARG A 64 16.05 -4.69 6.49
N ALA A 65 15.95 -3.36 6.41
CA ALA A 65 16.97 -2.54 5.78
C ALA A 65 18.29 -2.53 6.58
N PRO A 66 19.45 -2.39 5.92
CA PRO A 66 20.72 -2.19 6.61
C PRO A 66 20.72 -0.91 7.48
N GLU A 67 19.92 0.08 7.09
CA GLU A 67 19.76 1.37 7.77
C GLU A 67 18.69 1.37 8.87
N ARG A 68 18.15 0.21 9.27
CA ARG A 68 17.08 0.09 10.28
C ARG A 68 17.36 0.70 11.66
N ARG A 69 18.60 1.14 11.93
CA ARG A 69 19.03 1.75 13.21
C ARG A 69 19.35 3.23 13.07
N VAL A 70 18.98 3.86 11.95
CA VAL A 70 19.11 5.30 11.72
C VAL A 70 17.74 5.93 12.01
N TRP A 71 17.54 6.31 13.28
CA TRP A 71 16.29 6.93 13.77
C TRP A 71 16.42 8.44 13.99
N ARG A 72 17.65 8.99 13.88
CA ARG A 72 17.89 10.42 14.06
C ARG A 72 17.43 11.17 12.82
N ASP A 73 16.60 12.17 13.02
CA ASP A 73 16.22 13.10 11.98
C ASP A 73 17.44 13.89 11.48
N GLY A 74 17.39 14.33 10.23
CA GLY A 74 18.41 15.19 9.64
C GLY A 74 18.23 16.66 10.02
N ASP A 75 19.25 17.47 9.72
CA ASP A 75 19.30 18.89 10.12
C ASP A 75 18.48 19.85 9.21
N TYR A 76 17.65 19.33 8.30
CA TYR A 76 16.87 20.15 7.37
C TYR A 76 15.49 20.49 7.92
N SER A 77 15.28 21.77 8.28
CA SER A 77 14.04 22.24 8.90
C SER A 77 13.34 23.38 8.14
N PHE A 78 13.84 23.77 6.96
CA PHE A 78 13.26 24.89 6.21
C PHE A 78 11.86 24.55 5.67
N GLY A 79 10.86 25.32 6.11
CA GLY A 79 9.47 25.17 5.67
C GLY A 79 8.68 24.07 6.38
N ILE A 80 9.22 23.46 7.45
CA ILE A 80 8.48 22.53 8.29
C ILE A 80 7.55 23.32 9.23
N LEU A 81 6.25 23.02 9.20
CA LEU A 81 5.26 23.66 10.07
C LEU A 81 5.23 23.02 11.47
N GLU A 82 5.30 21.70 11.54
CA GLU A 82 5.34 20.92 12.78
C GLU A 82 6.22 19.67 12.57
N GLU A 83 7.05 19.35 13.55
CA GLU A 83 7.88 18.14 13.52
C GLU A 83 7.06 16.87 13.78
N ALA A 84 7.54 15.74 13.27
CA ALA A 84 6.91 14.45 13.51
C ALA A 84 7.07 14.04 14.98
N ARG A 85 5.95 13.75 15.64
CA ARG A 85 5.96 13.18 16.99
C ARG A 85 5.98 11.66 16.95
N THR A 86 6.64 11.04 17.92
CA THR A 86 6.53 9.60 18.16
C THR A 86 5.07 9.24 18.48
N VAL A 87 4.55 8.21 17.82
CA VAL A 87 3.18 7.75 18.04
C VAL A 87 3.02 7.17 19.45
N PRO A 88 1.87 7.40 20.12
CA PRO A 88 1.62 6.83 21.45
C PRO A 88 1.77 5.30 21.43
N GLY A 89 2.59 4.78 22.34
CA GLY A 89 2.89 3.34 22.43
C GLY A 89 4.05 2.87 21.55
N SER A 90 4.65 3.75 20.73
CA SER A 90 5.95 3.50 20.09
C SER A 90 7.08 4.22 20.83
N ASP A 91 8.31 3.95 20.42
CA ASP A 91 9.53 4.51 20.97
C ASP A 91 10.28 5.35 19.92
N GLN A 92 11.30 6.08 20.37
CA GLN A 92 12.08 6.97 19.50
C GLN A 92 12.91 6.21 18.44
N LYS A 93 13.11 4.89 18.61
CA LYS A 93 13.86 4.05 17.66
C LYS A 93 12.96 3.35 16.64
N ASP A 94 11.64 3.56 16.73
CA ASP A 94 10.63 2.90 15.90
C ASP A 94 10.73 1.35 15.93
N ASP A 95 11.10 0.81 17.11
CA ASP A 95 11.21 -0.64 17.34
C ASP A 95 9.80 -1.27 17.51
N VAL A 96 8.82 -0.49 18.01
CA VAL A 96 7.44 -0.95 18.24
C VAL A 96 6.51 -0.50 17.10
N ILE A 97 6.31 -1.39 16.14
CA ILE A 97 5.60 -1.08 14.89
C ILE A 97 4.08 -1.31 15.01
N CYS A 98 3.31 -0.29 14.61
CA CYS A 98 1.85 -0.28 14.64
C CYS A 98 1.27 -0.59 16.04
N PRO A 99 1.58 0.20 17.08
CA PRO A 99 1.15 -0.06 18.46
C PRO A 99 -0.35 0.19 18.69
N THR A 100 -0.94 1.11 17.94
CA THR A 100 -2.35 1.49 18.04
C THR A 100 -3.28 0.59 17.22
N TYR A 101 -2.75 -0.31 16.39
CA TYR A 101 -3.57 -1.18 15.56
C TYR A 101 -4.07 -2.38 16.35
N HIS A 102 -5.40 -2.50 16.45
CA HIS A 102 -6.09 -3.67 16.95
C HIS A 102 -6.76 -4.39 15.78
N PRO A 103 -6.46 -5.69 15.57
CA PRO A 103 -7.11 -6.47 14.53
C PRO A 103 -8.62 -6.40 14.70
N GLN A 104 -9.34 -6.07 13.64
CA GLN A 104 -10.78 -6.23 13.68
C GLN A 104 -11.05 -7.72 13.52
N PHE A 105 -11.48 -8.39 14.58
CA PHE A 105 -12.08 -9.71 14.46
C PHE A 105 -13.25 -9.59 13.49
N THR A 106 -13.01 -9.86 12.21
CA THR A 106 -14.06 -10.29 11.32
C THR A 106 -14.46 -11.66 11.85
N GLY A 107 -15.53 -11.68 12.65
CA GLY A 107 -16.13 -12.93 13.11
C GLY A 107 -16.34 -13.85 11.91
N PRO A 108 -16.35 -15.19 12.12
CA PRO A 108 -16.56 -16.12 11.03
C PRO A 108 -17.88 -15.76 10.32
N GLY A 109 -17.75 -15.27 9.08
CA GLY A 109 -18.86 -15.21 8.14
C GLY A 109 -19.30 -16.65 7.90
N THR A 110 -20.25 -17.11 8.71
CA THR A 110 -20.98 -18.35 8.50
C THR A 110 -21.63 -18.31 7.11
N GLN A 111 -21.12 -19.20 6.24
CA GLN A 111 -21.73 -19.91 5.10
C GLN A 111 -22.62 -19.12 4.12
#